data_AF-A0AA38PHH0-F1
#
_entry.id   AF-A0AA38PHH0-F1
#
_cell.length_a   1.000
_cell.length_b   1.000
_cell.length_c   1.000
_cell.angle_alpha   90.00
_cell.angle_beta   90.00
_cell.angle_gamma   90.00
#
_symmetry.space_group_name_H-M   'P 1'
#
loop_
_entity.id
_entity.type
_entity.pdbx_description
1 polymer ?
#
loop_
_entity_poly.entity_id
_entity_poly.type
_entity_poly.pdbx_seq_one_letter_code
_entity_poly.pdbx_strand_id
1 'polypeptide(L)'
;AAKRLERTSLLSRQSLPRPARLYSTPSRKVNAPAAATQRVPQSDYPSFHPSYSRTGKDASSHNFPTDMENFLQHPPRYTFLPAPLPSISSNASAKNSSWLTDSATQDSLAVIDACLYQLFDVPRAQGIFDRLR
;
A
#
# COMPACT_ATOMS: atom_id res chain seq x y z
N ALA A 1 -23.19 -18.02 52.36
CA ALA A 1 -22.89 -19.29 51.67
C ALA A 1 -23.45 -19.23 50.25
N ALA A 2 -22.62 -19.54 49.27
CA ALA A 2 -22.92 -19.49 47.84
C ALA A 2 -23.78 -20.68 47.37
N LYS A 3 -24.44 -20.53 46.22
CA LYS A 3 -24.25 -21.43 45.05
C LYS A 3 -24.85 -20.82 43.77
N ARG A 4 -23.95 -20.71 42.79
CA ARG A 4 -24.10 -20.36 41.37
C ARG A 4 -24.30 -21.65 40.57
N LEU A 5 -25.11 -21.62 39.52
CA LEU A 5 -25.05 -22.49 38.33
C LEU A 5 -26.06 -21.92 37.29
N GLU A 6 -25.67 -21.11 36.30
CA GLU A 6 -25.05 -21.41 34.99
C GLU A 6 -25.83 -22.30 33.99
N ARG A 7 -26.09 -21.67 32.82
CA ARG A 7 -26.24 -22.19 31.43
C ARG A 7 -27.58 -22.86 31.10
N THR A 8 -28.26 -22.49 30.01
CA THR A 8 -27.89 -22.83 28.61
C THR A 8 -28.38 -21.84 27.55
N SER A 9 -27.52 -21.63 26.54
CA SER A 9 -27.75 -20.96 25.26
C SER A 9 -28.58 -21.80 24.29
N LEU A 10 -29.61 -21.22 23.66
CA LEU A 10 -30.22 -21.77 22.44
C LEU A 10 -30.46 -20.66 21.40
N LEU A 11 -29.53 -20.65 20.44
CA LEU A 11 -29.67 -20.36 19.01
C LEU A 11 -31.08 -19.98 18.53
N SER A 12 -31.25 -18.71 18.14
CA SER A 12 -32.14 -18.36 17.04
C SER A 12 -31.39 -17.46 16.07
N ARG A 13 -30.66 -18.09 15.15
CA ARG A 13 -30.17 -17.44 13.92
C ARG A 13 -31.36 -17.29 12.98
N GLN A 14 -32.27 -16.39 13.32
CA GLN A 14 -33.31 -15.95 12.40
C GLN A 14 -32.63 -15.07 11.34
N SER A 15 -32.29 -15.68 10.20
CA SER A 15 -31.77 -14.96 9.04
C SER A 15 -32.89 -14.11 8.44
N LEU A 16 -33.06 -12.90 8.96
CA LEU A 16 -33.83 -11.87 8.28
C LEU A 16 -33.21 -11.69 6.88
N PRO A 17 -34.01 -11.64 5.80
CA PRO A 17 -33.50 -11.30 4.47
C PRO A 17 -32.86 -9.91 4.57
N ARG A 18 -31.54 -9.81 4.35
CA ARG A 18 -30.86 -8.52 4.34
C ARG A 18 -31.45 -7.69 3.20
N PRO A 19 -31.99 -6.48 3.45
CA PRO A 19 -32.34 -5.58 2.35
C PRO A 19 -31.07 -5.21 1.56
N ALA A 20 -31.16 -5.35 0.25
CA ALA A 20 -30.12 -4.98 -0.70
C ALA A 20 -29.72 -3.51 -0.53
N ARG A 21 -28.41 -3.26 -0.45
CA ARG A 21 -27.83 -1.93 -0.63
C ARG A 21 -26.83 -1.99 -1.77
N LEU A 22 -27.38 -2.01 -2.98
CA LEU A 22 -26.71 -1.54 -4.18
C LEU A 22 -26.47 -0.02 -4.03
N TYR A 23 -25.36 0.35 -3.40
CA TYR A 23 -24.79 1.68 -3.56
C TYR A 23 -23.39 1.52 -4.12
N SER A 24 -23.30 1.17 -5.41
CA SER A 24 -22.12 1.53 -6.17
C SER A 24 -22.11 3.06 -6.25
N THR A 25 -21.26 3.72 -5.48
CA THR A 25 -21.01 5.15 -5.68
C THR A 25 -20.45 5.33 -7.09
N PRO A 26 -20.98 6.25 -7.92
CA PRO A 26 -20.35 6.57 -9.20
C PRO A 26 -18.92 7.03 -8.93
N SER A 27 -17.94 6.34 -9.52
CA SER A 27 -16.55 6.78 -9.47
C SER A 27 -16.47 8.09 -10.24
N ARG A 28 -16.35 9.20 -9.50
CA ARG A 28 -16.09 10.51 -10.10
C ARG A 28 -14.71 10.44 -10.74
N LYS A 29 -14.64 10.65 -12.05
CA LYS A 29 -13.37 10.83 -12.75
C LYS A 29 -12.67 12.03 -12.11
N VAL A 30 -11.65 11.76 -11.29
CA VAL A 30 -10.76 12.79 -10.77
C VAL A 30 -9.93 13.24 -11.96
N ASN A 31 -10.36 14.32 -12.61
CA ASN A 31 -9.49 15.09 -13.49
C ASN A 31 -8.45 15.77 -12.60
N ALA A 32 -7.48 15.01 -12.10
CA ALA A 32 -6.29 15.60 -11.51
C ALA A 32 -5.56 16.29 -12.66
N PRO A 33 -5.20 17.58 -12.55
CA PRO A 33 -4.29 18.18 -13.50
C PRO A 33 -3.02 17.33 -13.50
N ALA A 34 -2.75 16.66 -14.61
CA ALA A 34 -1.53 15.91 -14.80
C ALA A 34 -0.38 16.91 -14.88
N ALA A 35 0.13 17.32 -13.71
CA ALA A 35 1.42 17.99 -13.58
C ALA A 35 2.58 16.98 -13.81
N ALA A 36 2.37 16.01 -14.70
CA ALA A 36 3.41 15.13 -15.19
C ALA A 36 4.27 15.95 -16.15
N THR A 37 5.14 16.78 -15.59
CA THR A 37 6.27 17.31 -16.34
C THR A 37 7.14 16.12 -16.67
N GLN A 38 7.07 15.64 -17.91
CA GLN A 38 7.99 14.65 -18.43
C GLN A 38 9.40 15.21 -18.22
N ARG A 39 10.18 14.57 -17.34
CA ARG A 39 11.59 14.94 -17.18
C ARG A 39 12.27 14.65 -18.51
N VAL A 40 12.86 15.68 -19.12
CA VAL A 40 13.75 15.51 -20.26
C VAL A 40 14.84 14.53 -19.83
N PRO A 41 15.05 13.41 -20.57
CA PRO A 41 16.12 12.48 -20.28
C PRO A 41 17.44 13.24 -20.18
N GLN A 42 18.05 13.21 -18.98
CA GLN A 42 19.39 13.76 -18.79
C GLN A 42 20.38 12.85 -19.53
N SER A 43 21.34 13.43 -20.24
CA SER A 43 22.43 12.69 -20.91
C SER A 43 23.23 11.81 -19.97
N ASP A 44 23.17 12.11 -18.67
CA ASP A 44 24.05 11.54 -17.66
C ASP A 44 23.45 10.27 -17.03
N TYR A 45 22.23 9.87 -17.43
CA TYR A 45 21.60 8.66 -16.92
C TYR A 45 21.83 7.48 -17.87
N PRO A 46 22.41 6.35 -17.41
CA PRO A 46 22.63 5.20 -18.26
C PRO A 46 21.30 4.60 -18.73
N SER A 47 21.18 4.34 -20.02
CA SER A 47 20.01 3.62 -20.56
C SER A 47 20.05 2.16 -20.12
N PHE A 48 19.04 1.74 -19.38
CA PHE A 48 18.88 0.33 -18.93
C PHE A 48 18.21 -0.55 -19.98
N HIS A 49 17.84 0.01 -21.13
CA HIS A 49 17.32 -0.77 -22.24
C HIS A 49 18.48 -1.31 -23.08
N PRO A 50 18.40 -2.56 -23.58
CA PRO A 50 19.37 -3.07 -24.53
C PRO A 50 19.38 -2.15 -25.75
N SER A 51 20.43 -1.34 -25.87
CA SER A 51 20.69 -0.56 -27.07
C SER A 51 21.08 -1.57 -28.14
N TYR A 52 20.13 -1.97 -28.99
CA TYR A 52 20.45 -2.77 -30.16
C TYR A 52 21.39 -1.96 -31.03
N SER A 53 22.69 -2.21 -30.90
CA SER A 53 23.72 -1.63 -31.75
C SER A 53 23.42 -2.06 -33.18
N ARG A 54 22.87 -1.16 -34.00
CA ARG A 54 22.83 -1.31 -35.46
C ARG A 54 24.26 -1.18 -35.99
N THR A 55 25.02 -2.25 -35.89
CA THR A 55 26.27 -2.42 -36.64
C THR A 55 25.89 -2.82 -38.06
N GLY A 56 25.59 -1.83 -38.91
CA GLY A 56 25.28 -2.05 -40.32
C GLY A 56 25.31 -0.74 -41.08
N LYS A 57 26.05 -0.70 -42.19
CA LYS A 57 26.45 0.46 -43.00
C LYS A 57 25.31 1.18 -43.76
N ASP A 58 24.07 1.13 -43.27
CA ASP A 58 22.91 1.71 -43.96
C ASP A 58 22.21 2.73 -43.05
N ALA A 59 22.90 3.84 -42.81
CA ALA A 59 22.29 5.05 -42.27
C ALA A 59 21.60 5.81 -43.42
N SER A 60 20.43 5.36 -43.86
CA SER A 60 19.55 6.20 -44.67
C SER A 60 18.07 5.93 -44.45
N SER A 61 17.33 7.03 -44.40
CA SER A 61 15.88 7.19 -44.51
C SER A 61 15.02 6.93 -43.27
N HIS A 62 14.18 7.94 -43.02
CA HIS A 62 13.13 8.11 -42.00
C HIS A 62 12.01 7.06 -42.07
N ASN A 63 12.34 5.78 -42.02
CA ASN A 63 11.33 4.74 -41.85
C ASN A 63 11.29 4.40 -40.37
N PHE A 64 10.28 4.94 -39.67
CA PHE A 64 9.85 4.34 -38.41
C PHE A 64 9.71 2.83 -38.65
N PRO A 65 10.30 1.96 -37.80
CA PRO A 65 10.14 0.53 -37.98
C PRO A 65 8.64 0.24 -38.02
N THR A 66 8.14 -0.39 -39.07
CA THR A 66 6.71 -0.77 -39.19
C THR A 66 6.24 -1.55 -37.96
N ASP A 67 7.17 -2.26 -37.32
CA ASP A 67 6.99 -2.96 -36.05
C ASP A 67 6.60 -2.04 -34.88
N MET A 68 7.10 -0.80 -34.85
CA MET A 68 6.75 0.18 -33.83
C MET A 68 5.34 0.74 -34.02
N GLU A 69 4.90 0.92 -35.26
CA GLU A 69 3.55 1.39 -35.55
C GLU A 69 2.51 0.37 -35.09
N ASN A 70 2.76 -0.91 -35.33
CA ASN A 70 1.94 -2.01 -34.82
C ASN A 70 1.94 -2.09 -33.29
N PHE A 71 3.08 -1.84 -32.64
CA PHE A 71 3.18 -1.81 -31.18
C PHE A 71 2.34 -0.69 -30.55
N LEU A 72 2.31 0.50 -31.17
CA LEU A 72 1.50 1.64 -30.70
C LEU A 72 -0.01 1.45 -30.92
N GLN A 73 -0.39 0.68 -31.94
CA GLN A 73 -1.79 0.32 -32.22
C GLN A 73 -2.34 -0.74 -31.25
N HIS A 74 -1.47 -1.47 -30.55
CA HIS A 74 -1.90 -2.48 -29.59
C HIS A 74 -2.33 -1.86 -28.26
N PRO A 75 -3.43 -2.35 -27.66
CA PRO A 75 -3.78 -2.00 -26.29
C PRO A 75 -2.60 -2.29 -25.34
N PRO A 76 -2.28 -1.37 -24.40
CA PRO A 76 -1.18 -1.58 -23.48
C PRO A 76 -1.39 -2.86 -22.67
N ARG A 77 -0.44 -3.79 -22.76
CA ARG A 77 -0.45 -5.01 -21.95
C ARG A 77 0.09 -4.68 -20.56
N TYR A 78 -0.81 -4.56 -19.60
CA TYR A 78 -0.42 -4.36 -18.21
C TYR A 78 0.06 -5.68 -17.60
N THR A 79 1.30 -5.71 -17.15
CA THR A 79 1.81 -6.75 -16.27
C THR A 79 1.62 -6.28 -14.83
N PHE A 80 0.67 -6.89 -14.12
CA PHE A 80 0.51 -6.66 -12.69
C PHE A 80 1.60 -7.43 -11.95
N LEU A 81 2.69 -6.74 -11.64
CA LEU A 81 3.68 -7.28 -10.72
C LEU A 81 3.10 -7.16 -9.30
N PRO A 82 3.09 -8.23 -8.51
CA PRO A 82 2.74 -8.12 -7.10
C PRO A 82 3.72 -7.17 -6.43
N ALA A 83 3.23 -6.39 -5.46
CA ALA A 83 4.11 -5.55 -4.64
C ALA A 83 5.22 -6.43 -4.07
N PRO A 84 6.50 -6.13 -4.32
CA PRO A 84 7.58 -6.95 -3.82
C PRO A 84 7.48 -7.00 -2.30
N LEU A 85 7.47 -8.20 -1.74
CA LEU A 85 7.57 -8.33 -0.30
C LEU A 85 8.91 -7.72 0.15
N PRO A 86 8.93 -6.98 1.27
CA PRO A 86 10.19 -6.50 1.81
C PRO A 86 11.11 -7.70 2.03
N SER A 87 12.33 -7.64 1.46
CA SER A 87 13.36 -8.70 1.50
C SER A 87 13.80 -9.10 2.92
N ILE A 88 13.28 -8.39 3.91
CA ILE A 88 13.57 -8.48 5.33
C ILE A 88 12.55 -9.33 6.12
N SER A 89 11.57 -9.95 5.45
CA SER A 89 10.61 -10.88 6.07
C SER A 89 11.26 -12.18 6.59
N SER A 90 12.38 -12.61 5.99
CA SER A 90 13.05 -13.87 6.39
C SER A 90 14.03 -13.72 7.55
N ASN A 91 14.39 -12.49 7.93
CA ASN A 91 15.28 -12.22 9.06
C ASN A 91 14.80 -10.95 9.76
N ALA A 92 14.23 -11.12 10.95
CA ALA A 92 14.13 -10.08 11.97
C ALA A 92 15.55 -9.60 12.34
N SER A 93 16.17 -8.87 11.43
CA SER A 93 17.47 -8.28 11.60
C SER A 93 17.32 -7.18 12.64
N ALA A 94 18.15 -7.18 13.68
CA ALA A 94 18.15 -6.19 14.76
C ALA A 94 18.23 -4.73 14.28
N LYS A 95 18.61 -4.50 13.00
CA LYS A 95 18.56 -3.19 12.35
C LYS A 95 17.13 -2.75 12.03
N ASN A 96 16.23 -3.66 11.69
CA ASN A 96 14.83 -3.31 11.37
C ASN A 96 14.05 -2.86 12.60
N SER A 97 14.30 -3.47 13.76
CA SER A 97 13.69 -3.04 15.03
C SER A 97 14.14 -1.65 15.47
N SER A 98 15.27 -1.15 14.94
CA SER A 98 15.72 0.22 15.20
C SER A 98 15.00 1.28 14.36
N TRP A 99 14.48 0.89 13.19
CA TRP A 99 13.82 1.81 12.26
C TRP A 99 12.30 1.69 12.26
N LEU A 100 11.79 0.49 12.50
CA LEU A 100 10.36 0.20 12.56
C LEU A 100 10.02 -0.26 13.98
N THR A 101 9.24 0.58 14.64
CA THR A 101 8.59 0.29 15.91
C THR A 101 7.62 -0.87 15.73
N ASP A 102 7.56 -1.78 16.70
CA ASP A 102 6.61 -2.90 16.67
C ASP A 102 5.15 -2.39 16.68
N SER A 103 4.25 -3.14 16.07
CA SER A 103 2.83 -2.79 15.99
C SER A 103 2.20 -2.61 17.38
N ALA A 104 2.61 -3.41 18.36
CA ALA A 104 2.12 -3.29 19.74
C ALA A 104 2.59 -2.00 20.44
N THR A 105 3.84 -1.62 20.20
CA THR A 105 4.40 -0.36 20.71
C THR A 105 3.76 0.85 20.02
N GLN A 106 3.48 0.77 18.72
CA GLN A 106 2.78 1.82 17.99
C GLN A 106 1.35 2.03 18.49
N ASP A 107 0.62 0.95 18.77
CA ASP A 107 -0.73 1.01 19.34
C ASP A 107 -0.72 1.65 20.74
N SER A 108 0.25 1.27 21.58
CA SER A 108 0.41 1.85 22.90
C SER A 108 0.69 3.36 22.85
N LEU A 109 1.51 3.81 21.89
CA LEU A 109 1.76 5.24 21.65
C LEU A 109 0.51 5.97 21.16
N ALA A 110 -0.28 5.35 20.30
CA ALA A 110 -1.56 5.92 19.83
C ALA A 110 -2.55 6.09 20.99
N VAL A 111 -2.61 5.14 21.93
CA VAL A 111 -3.44 5.26 23.14
C VAL A 111 -2.94 6.37 24.05
N ILE A 112 -1.63 6.53 24.23
CA ILE A 112 -1.06 7.64 25.01
C ILE A 112 -1.47 8.97 24.39
N ASP A 113 -1.32 9.15 23.08
CA ASP A 113 -1.71 10.38 22.37
C ASP A 113 -3.20 10.69 22.54
N ALA A 114 -4.06 9.68 22.38
CA ALA A 114 -5.50 9.82 22.61
C ALA A 114 -5.85 10.21 24.06
N CYS A 115 -5.10 9.74 25.06
CA CYS A 115 -5.31 10.09 26.46
C CYS A 115 -4.83 11.51 26.79
N LEU A 116 -3.80 11.99 26.09
CA LEU A 116 -3.25 13.33 26.22
C LEU A 116 -4.05 14.37 25.42
N TYR A 117 -4.88 13.93 24.47
CA TYR A 117 -5.80 14.80 23.76
C TYR A 117 -6.73 15.52 24.75
N GLN A 118 -6.59 16.85 24.82
CA GLN A 118 -7.32 17.71 25.77
C GLN A 118 -7.12 17.33 27.26
N LEU A 119 -6.03 16.64 27.59
CA LEU A 119 -5.70 16.19 28.95
C LEU A 119 -6.81 15.33 29.60
N PHE A 120 -7.52 14.55 28.79
CA PHE A 120 -8.68 13.78 29.25
C PHE A 120 -8.31 12.74 30.32
N ASP A 121 -7.19 12.03 30.16
CA ASP A 121 -6.78 10.96 31.08
C ASP A 121 -5.25 10.85 31.20
N VAL A 122 -4.64 11.82 31.89
CA VAL A 122 -3.18 11.85 32.13
C VAL A 122 -2.68 10.67 32.97
N PRO A 123 -3.35 10.21 34.05
CA PRO A 123 -2.87 9.09 34.86
C PRO A 123 -2.79 7.78 34.07
N ARG A 124 -3.75 7.52 33.17
CA ARG A 124 -3.72 6.34 32.30
C ARG A 124 -2.59 6.43 31.27
N ALA A 125 -2.37 7.60 30.68
CA ALA A 125 -1.24 7.83 29.78
C ALA A 125 0.09 7.54 30.47
N GLN A 126 0.26 8.02 31.71
CA GLN A 126 1.45 7.76 32.53
C GLN A 126 1.63 6.27 32.81
N GLY A 127 0.57 5.57 33.21
CA GLY A 127 0.65 4.12 33.48
C GLY A 127 0.99 3.27 32.25
N ILE A 128 0.60 3.70 31.04
CA ILE A 128 1.00 3.04 29.79
C ILE A 128 2.45 3.39 29.43
N PHE A 129 2.84 4.66 29.61
CA PHE A 129 4.22 5.11 29.39
C PHE A 129 5.22 4.35 30.29
N ASP A 130 4.90 4.18 31.57
CA ASP A 130 5.73 3.45 32.53
C ASP A 130 5.88 1.96 32.17
N ARG A 131 4.95 1.38 31.40
CA ARG A 131 5.03 -0.01 30.91
C ARG A 131 5.84 -0.16 29.63
N LEU A 132 5.95 0.91 28.84
CA LEU A 132 6.75 0.93 27.60
C LEU A 132 8.22 1.20 27.87
N ARG A 133 8.54 1.81 29.01
CA ARG A 133 9.88 2.16 29.45
C ARG A 133 10.59 0.97 30.10
#